data_AF-A0A8B6EPR2-F1
#
_entry.id   AF-A0A8B6EPR2-F1
#
_cell.length_a   1.000
_cell.length_b   1.000
_cell.length_c   1.000
_cell.angle_alpha   90.00
_cell.angle_beta   90.00
_cell.angle_gamma   90.00
#
_symmetry.space_group_name_H-M   'P 1'
#
loop_
_entity.id
_entity.type
_entity.pdbx_description
1 polymer ?
#
loop_
_entity_poly.entity_id
_entity_poly.type
_entity_poly.pdbx_seq_one_letter_code
_entity_poly.pdbx_strand_id
1 'polypeptide(L)'
;MTASFVNDWDEYFNFECSHNGFITGIRSIHDNRKEDRRFMFKCCGISGKEVRQCENTMKNNFDKPNTVRVPEGSVVRGVSSRHSNYFEDREYSWKICNLVDRYGR
;
A
#
# COMPACT_ATOMS: atom_id res chain seq x y z
N MET A 1 -7.73 -7.37 8.52
CA MET A 1 -6.29 -7.10 8.43
C MET A 1 -5.62 -8.41 8.04
N THR A 2 -4.45 -8.40 7.42
CA THR A 2 -3.67 -9.62 7.16
C THR A 2 -3.49 -10.39 8.48
N ALA A 3 -3.37 -11.71 8.40
CA ALA A 3 -3.21 -12.54 9.60
C ALA A 3 -1.85 -12.31 10.28
N SER A 4 -0.83 -12.00 9.49
CA SER A 4 0.55 -11.72 9.92
C SER A 4 1.11 -10.48 9.22
N PHE A 5 2.32 -10.08 9.60
CA PHE A 5 3.12 -9.13 8.83
C PHE A 5 3.37 -9.68 7.42
N VAL A 6 3.35 -8.80 6.43
CA VAL A 6 3.57 -9.15 5.02
C VAL A 6 5.05 -9.16 4.64
N ASN A 7 5.91 -8.72 5.55
CA ASN A 7 7.36 -8.62 5.39
C ASN A 7 8.04 -8.77 6.74
N ASP A 8 9.28 -9.25 6.73
CA ASP A 8 10.21 -9.12 7.84
C ASP A 8 11.10 -7.85 7.70
N TRP A 9 12.01 -7.65 8.64
CA TRP A 9 13.00 -6.56 8.60
C TRP A 9 13.89 -6.64 7.36
N ASP A 10 14.29 -5.49 6.84
CA ASP A 10 15.11 -5.33 5.63
C ASP A 10 14.47 -5.90 4.35
N GLU A 11 13.28 -6.50 4.47
CA GLU A 11 12.63 -7.21 3.39
C GLU A 11 11.79 -6.28 2.52
N TYR A 12 11.90 -6.48 1.22
CA TYR A 12 10.99 -5.92 0.23
C TYR A 12 9.60 -6.55 0.36
N PHE A 13 8.56 -5.78 0.09
CA PHE A 13 7.24 -6.34 -0.15
C PHE A 13 6.54 -5.67 -1.33
N ASN A 14 5.60 -6.43 -1.91
CA ASN A 14 4.61 -5.94 -2.86
C ASN A 14 3.24 -6.48 -2.46
N PHE A 15 2.50 -5.67 -1.70
CA PHE A 15 1.19 -6.07 -1.19
C PHE A 15 0.08 -5.52 -2.06
N GLU A 16 -0.88 -6.37 -2.42
CA GLU A 16 -2.10 -5.97 -3.12
C GLU A 16 -3.32 -6.68 -2.53
N CYS A 17 -4.41 -5.94 -2.33
CA CYS A 17 -5.66 -6.54 -1.92
C CYS A 17 -6.20 -7.48 -3.01
N SER A 18 -6.60 -8.69 -2.60
CA SER A 18 -7.20 -9.68 -3.49
C SER A 18 -8.56 -9.23 -4.04
N HIS A 19 -8.97 -9.85 -5.16
CA HIS A 19 -10.27 -9.60 -5.81
C HIS A 19 -10.52 -8.11 -6.09
N ASN A 20 -11.74 -7.63 -5.88
CA ASN A 20 -12.15 -6.25 -6.04
C ASN A 20 -11.88 -5.40 -4.77
N GLY A 21 -10.91 -5.83 -3.95
CA GLY A 21 -10.61 -5.20 -2.68
C GLY A 21 -9.64 -4.02 -2.80
N PHE A 22 -9.64 -3.19 -1.76
CA PHE A 22 -8.71 -2.07 -1.58
C PHE A 22 -8.36 -1.89 -0.10
N ILE A 23 -7.25 -1.20 0.17
CA ILE A 23 -6.72 -0.98 1.51
C ILE A 23 -7.61 0.01 2.26
N THR A 24 -8.05 -0.39 3.45
CA THR A 24 -8.84 0.43 4.38
C THR A 24 -8.17 0.61 5.74
N GLY A 25 -6.98 0.03 5.93
CA GLY A 25 -6.21 0.20 7.14
C GLY A 25 -4.79 -0.31 6.99
N ILE A 26 -3.87 0.36 7.66
CA ILE A 26 -2.45 0.02 7.69
C ILE A 26 -2.03 -0.01 9.15
N ARG A 27 -1.29 -1.05 9.53
CA ARG A 27 -0.62 -1.14 10.82
C ARG A 27 0.84 -1.47 10.57
N SER A 28 1.73 -0.87 11.33
CA SER A 28 3.15 -1.22 11.33
C SER A 28 3.68 -1.33 12.74
N ILE A 29 4.79 -2.04 12.88
CA ILE A 29 5.62 -2.02 14.07
C ILE A 29 7.04 -1.63 13.67
N HIS A 30 7.68 -0.84 14.51
CA HIS A 30 9.05 -0.36 14.33
C HIS A 30 9.98 -1.08 15.31
N ASP A 31 11.22 -1.33 14.90
CA ASP A 31 12.27 -1.80 15.78
C ASP A 31 13.48 -0.86 15.70
N ASN A 32 13.89 -0.29 16.83
CA ASN A 32 14.95 0.73 16.87
C ASN A 32 16.38 0.17 16.70
N ARG A 33 16.58 -1.15 16.71
CA ARG A 33 17.90 -1.74 16.40
C ARG A 33 18.04 -1.97 14.90
N LYS A 34 16.92 -2.22 14.24
CA LYS A 34 16.81 -2.36 12.78
C LYS A 34 16.54 -1.04 12.08
N GLU A 35 15.98 -0.06 12.80
CA GLU A 35 15.44 1.19 12.27
C GLU A 35 14.47 0.96 11.09
N ASP A 36 13.72 -0.13 11.17
CA ASP A 36 12.88 -0.61 10.08
C ASP A 36 11.46 -0.93 10.57
N ARG A 37 10.53 -1.17 9.63
CA ARG A 37 9.10 -1.42 9.86
C ARG A 37 8.61 -2.69 9.19
N ARG A 38 7.78 -3.44 9.92
CA ARG A 38 6.96 -4.54 9.38
C ARG A 38 5.52 -4.11 9.25
N PHE A 39 4.84 -4.53 8.18
CA PHE A 39 3.52 -4.00 7.81
C PHE A 39 2.43 -5.06 7.82
N MET A 40 1.22 -4.65 8.21
CA MET A 40 -0.03 -5.38 8.07
C MET A 40 -1.06 -4.48 7.41
N PHE A 41 -1.87 -5.06 6.53
CA PHE A 41 -2.84 -4.31 5.74
C PHE A 41 -4.25 -4.86 5.95
N LYS A 42 -5.26 -3.98 6.00
CA LYS A 42 -6.67 -4.38 6.01
C LYS A 42 -7.25 -4.10 4.64
N CYS A 43 -7.83 -5.13 4.02
CA CYS A 43 -8.58 -5.02 2.78
C CYS A 43 -10.07 -5.08 3.07
N CYS A 44 -10.84 -4.26 2.36
CA CYS A 44 -12.29 -4.40 2.25
C CYS A 44 -12.69 -4.35 0.77
N GLY A 45 -13.89 -4.82 0.46
CA GLY A 45 -14.54 -4.59 -0.83
C GLY A 45 -15.72 -3.62 -0.66
N ILE A 46 -16.23 -3.16 -1.79
CA ILE A 46 -17.47 -2.37 -1.86
C ILE A 46 -18.42 -3.02 -2.86
N SER A 47 -19.70 -3.14 -2.50
CA SER A 47 -20.72 -3.69 -3.40
C SER A 47 -21.11 -2.68 -4.46
N GLY A 48 -21.39 -3.15 -5.68
CA GLY A 48 -21.86 -2.31 -6.79
C GLY A 48 -20.77 -1.48 -7.50
N LYS A 49 -19.55 -1.41 -6.97
CA LYS A 49 -18.40 -0.79 -7.66
C LYS A 49 -17.35 -1.81 -8.05
N GLU A 50 -16.48 -1.43 -8.97
CA GLU A 50 -15.29 -2.17 -9.35
C GLU A 50 -14.02 -1.32 -9.26
N VAL A 51 -12.95 -1.94 -8.80
CA VAL A 51 -11.59 -1.39 -8.73
C VAL A 51 -10.90 -1.71 -10.05
N ARG A 52 -10.78 -0.72 -10.92
CA ARG A 52 -10.21 -0.86 -12.28
C ARG A 52 -9.20 0.24 -12.57
N GLN A 53 -8.54 0.18 -13.72
CA GLN A 53 -7.62 1.22 -14.22
C GLN A 53 -6.58 1.59 -13.16
N CYS A 54 -5.72 0.63 -12.84
CA CYS A 54 -4.77 0.73 -11.76
C CYS A 54 -3.40 1.18 -12.25
N GLU A 55 -2.81 2.16 -11.58
CA GLU A 55 -1.47 2.66 -11.87
C GLU A 55 -0.63 2.70 -10.60
N ASN A 56 0.67 2.46 -10.74
CA ASN A 56 1.63 2.63 -9.65
C ASN A 56 2.14 4.07 -9.63
N THR A 57 2.20 4.68 -8.45
CA THR A 57 2.87 5.98 -8.28
C THR A 57 4.37 5.82 -8.42
N MET A 58 5.06 6.92 -8.74
CA MET A 58 6.50 7.01 -8.52
C MET A 58 6.82 6.76 -7.04
N LYS A 59 8.03 6.25 -6.79
CA LYS A 59 8.54 6.05 -5.43
C LYS A 59 8.90 7.39 -4.80
N ASN A 60 8.69 7.52 -3.49
CA ASN A 60 9.40 8.58 -2.74
C ASN A 60 10.89 8.24 -2.66
N ASN A 61 11.71 9.27 -2.44
CA ASN A 61 13.11 9.08 -2.08
C ASN A 61 13.22 8.73 -0.59
N PHE A 62 14.30 8.04 -0.21
CA PHE A 62 14.68 7.86 1.19
C PHE A 62 14.86 9.20 1.91
N ASP A 63 14.59 9.20 3.22
CA ASP A 63 14.57 10.38 4.10
C ASP A 63 13.56 11.46 3.69
N LYS A 64 12.61 11.12 2.82
CA LYS A 64 11.54 12.03 2.37
C LYS A 64 10.17 11.51 2.80
N PRO A 65 9.20 12.42 3.01
CA PRO A 65 7.85 12.03 3.36
C PRO A 65 7.24 11.07 2.33
N ASN A 66 6.66 9.98 2.83
CA ASN A 66 5.79 9.10 2.06
C ASN A 66 4.38 9.70 1.98
N THR A 67 4.16 10.61 1.03
CA THR A 67 2.86 11.26 0.81
C THR A 67 2.29 10.87 -0.54
N VAL A 68 1.06 10.34 -0.56
CA VAL A 68 0.31 10.05 -1.78
C VAL A 68 -1.00 10.83 -1.78
N ARG A 69 -1.35 11.42 -2.93
CA ARG A 69 -2.68 12.01 -3.18
C ARG A 69 -3.51 11.00 -3.96
N VAL A 70 -4.65 10.63 -3.41
CA VAL A 70 -5.60 9.72 -4.05
C VAL A 70 -6.70 10.58 -4.66
N PRO A 71 -6.86 10.61 -6.00
CA PRO A 71 -7.91 11.37 -6.65
C PRO A 71 -9.31 10.97 -6.17
N GLU A 72 -10.27 11.87 -6.28
CA GLU A 72 -11.67 11.55 -6.03
C GLU A 72 -12.11 10.37 -6.93
N GLY A 73 -12.91 9.47 -6.38
CA GLY A 73 -13.31 8.25 -7.07
C GLY A 73 -12.17 7.21 -7.23
N SER A 74 -11.01 7.39 -6.58
CA SER A 74 -9.93 6.41 -6.57
C SER A 74 -9.73 5.78 -5.20
N VAL A 75 -9.06 4.62 -5.18
CA VAL A 75 -8.68 3.89 -3.96
C VAL A 75 -7.24 3.40 -4.02
N VAL A 76 -6.64 3.22 -2.85
CA VAL A 76 -5.36 2.52 -2.71
C VAL A 76 -5.62 1.02 -2.72
N ARG A 77 -5.16 0.33 -3.77
CA ARG A 77 -5.32 -1.13 -3.91
C ARG A 77 -4.14 -1.91 -3.35
N GLY A 78 -2.95 -1.32 -3.42
CA GLY A 78 -1.70 -1.96 -3.04
C GLY A 78 -0.59 -0.97 -2.74
N VAL A 79 0.51 -1.50 -2.24
CA VAL A 79 1.74 -0.76 -1.95
C VAL A 79 2.93 -1.70 -2.04
N SER A 80 3.99 -1.24 -2.69
CA SER A 80 5.31 -1.87 -2.66
C SER A 80 6.29 -1.00 -1.89
N SER A 81 7.22 -1.63 -1.19
CA SER A 81 8.21 -0.90 -0.40
C SER A 81 9.52 -1.67 -0.29
N ARG A 82 10.63 -0.92 -0.30
CA ARG A 82 11.99 -1.44 -0.15
C ARG A 82 12.68 -0.68 0.98
N HIS A 83 13.37 -1.41 1.84
CA HIS A 83 14.25 -0.86 2.87
C HIS A 83 15.65 -0.57 2.32
N SER A 84 16.34 0.40 2.90
CA SER A 84 17.76 0.65 2.65
C SER A 84 18.51 0.84 3.96
N ASN A 85 19.41 -0.08 4.29
CA ASN A 85 20.26 0.01 5.49
C ASN A 85 21.25 1.19 5.44
N TYR A 86 21.47 1.82 4.28
CA TYR A 86 22.28 3.03 4.20
C TYR A 86 21.53 4.26 4.74
N PHE A 87 20.22 4.32 4.50
CA PHE A 87 19.37 5.42 4.94
C PHE A 87 18.61 5.08 6.24
N GLU A 88 18.49 3.78 6.57
CA GLU A 88 17.60 3.25 7.60
C GLU A 88 16.16 3.75 7.41
N ASP A 89 15.71 3.71 6.16
CA ASP A 89 14.39 4.19 5.73
C ASP A 89 13.82 3.31 4.62
N ARG A 90 12.53 3.49 4.35
CA ARG A 90 11.79 2.82 3.28
C ARG A 90 11.31 3.80 2.21
N GLU A 91 11.50 3.39 0.96
CA GLU A 91 10.77 3.96 -0.18
C GLU A 91 9.46 3.20 -0.40
N TYR A 92 8.46 3.87 -0.97
CA TYR A 92 7.13 3.32 -1.20
C TYR A 92 6.61 3.71 -2.58
N SER A 93 5.98 2.76 -3.29
CA SER A 93 5.17 3.02 -4.49
C SER A 93 3.77 2.47 -4.26
N TRP A 94 2.76 3.32 -4.45
CA TRP A 94 1.37 3.02 -4.16
C TRP A 94 0.64 2.64 -5.45
N LYS A 95 -0.19 1.61 -5.40
CA LYS A 95 -1.08 1.23 -6.50
C LYS A 95 -2.44 1.90 -6.31
N ILE A 96 -2.76 2.88 -7.14
CA ILE A 96 -4.01 3.63 -7.12
C ILE A 96 -4.90 3.13 -8.26
N CYS A 97 -6.18 2.94 -8.00
CA CYS A 97 -7.15 2.47 -8.99
C CYS A 97 -8.44 3.27 -8.92
N ASN A 98 -9.13 3.40 -10.04
CA ASN A 98 -10.45 4.02 -10.12
C ASN A 98 -11.53 3.07 -9.55
N LEU A 99 -12.49 3.65 -8.82
CA LEU A 99 -13.76 3.03 -8.47
C LEU A 99 -14.80 3.38 -9.52
N VAL A 100 -15.26 2.38 -10.26
CA VAL A 100 -16.28 2.55 -11.30
C VAL A 100 -17.55 1.80 -10.92
N ASP A 101 -18.72 2.25 -11.36
CA ASP A 101 -19.96 1.50 -11.19
C ASP A 101 -19.93 0.20 -12.00
N ARG A 102 -20.25 -0.92 -11.35
CA ARG A 102 -20.33 -2.23 -12.01
C ARG A 102 -21.46 -2.28 -13.04
N TYR A 103 -22.52 -1.49 -12.82
CA TYR A 103 -23.76 -1.51 -13.60
C TYR A 103 -24.04 -0.15 -14.25
N GLY A 104 -23.05 0.40 -14.97
CA GLY A 104 -23.15 1.58 -15.84
C GLY A 104 -24.36 2.47 -15.60
N ARG A 105 -24.25 3.38 -14.63
CA ARG A 105 -25.12 4.55 -14.50
C ARG A 105 -24.26 5.79 -14.47
#